data_AF-A0A6B2LRX6-F1
#
_entry.id   AF-A0A6B2LRX6-F1
#
_cell.length_a   1.000
_cell.length_b   1.000
_cell.length_c   1.000
_cell.angle_alpha   90.00
_cell.angle_beta   90.00
_cell.angle_gamma   90.00
#
_symmetry.space_group_name_H-M   'P 1'
#
loop_
_entity.id
_entity.type
_entity.pdbx_description
1 polymer ?
#
loop_
_entity_poly.entity_id
_entity_poly.type
_entity_poly.pdbx_seq_one_letter_code
_entity_poly.pdbx_strand_id
1 'polypeptide(L)'
;MNPEQEKESLEFISQVLGSTVASFDDLKSGAILCDFFNKLKPGTIKKINRQRMPFFQMENIGSYLEACRSIGIESQYLFVTVDLFEAKNLAIVALNILAVKRHFGYGFEKSSGSAGTVFDRYQ
;
A
#
# COMPACT_ATOMS: atom_id res chain seq x y z
N MET A 1 -18.58 -2.90 -2.21
CA MET A 1 -17.40 -2.01 -2.18
C MET A 1 -17.80 -0.69 -2.82
N ASN A 2 -17.44 0.45 -2.23
CA ASN A 2 -17.76 1.76 -2.80
C ASN A 2 -16.62 2.20 -3.75
N PRO A 3 -16.90 2.56 -5.02
CA PRO A 3 -15.91 3.11 -5.96
C PRO A 3 -15.04 4.25 -5.40
N GLU A 4 -15.57 5.02 -4.45
CA GLU A 4 -14.83 6.08 -3.77
C GLU A 4 -13.61 5.55 -2.99
N GLN A 5 -13.74 4.40 -2.32
CA GLN A 5 -12.65 3.79 -1.54
C GLN A 5 -11.54 3.25 -2.45
N GLU A 6 -11.91 2.69 -3.60
CA GLU A 6 -10.96 2.25 -4.60
C GLU A 6 -10.15 3.42 -5.14
N LYS A 7 -10.85 4.50 -5.54
CA LYS A 7 -10.22 5.73 -6.00
C LYS A 7 -9.29 6.32 -4.93
N GLU A 8 -9.77 6.46 -3.70
CA GLU A 8 -8.98 6.99 -2.57
C GLU A 8 -7.71 6.17 -2.32
N SER A 9 -7.79 4.84 -2.45
CA SER A 9 -6.64 3.95 -2.27
C SER A 9 -5.55 4.16 -3.34
N LEU A 10 -5.94 4.34 -4.60
CA LEU A 10 -5.02 4.59 -5.72
C LEU A 10 -4.41 5.99 -5.65
N GLU A 11 -5.22 7.00 -5.28
CA GLU A 11 -4.76 8.37 -5.05
C GLU A 11 -3.74 8.43 -3.91
N PHE A 12 -3.96 7.69 -2.83
CA PHE A 12 -3.03 7.64 -1.71
C PHE A 12 -1.67 7.06 -2.12
N ILE A 13 -1.64 5.94 -2.85
CA ILE A 13 -0.38 5.37 -3.37
C ILE A 13 0.30 6.39 -4.29
N SER A 14 -0.46 7.03 -5.18
CA SER A 14 0.07 8.03 -6.12
C SER A 14 0.71 9.21 -5.40
N GLN A 15 0.05 9.71 -4.34
CA GLN A 15 0.54 10.80 -3.51
C GLN A 15 1.85 10.43 -2.80
N VAL A 16 1.95 9.23 -2.23
CA VAL A 16 3.15 8.77 -1.51
C VAL A 16 4.33 8.55 -2.45
N LEU A 17 4.07 8.05 -3.66
CA LEU A 17 5.12 7.80 -4.66
C LEU A 17 5.51 9.05 -5.45
N GLY A 18 4.63 10.04 -5.56
CA GLY A 18 4.80 11.19 -6.46
C GLY A 18 4.63 10.82 -7.94
N SER A 19 3.94 9.72 -8.25
CA SER A 19 3.70 9.22 -9.60
C SER A 19 2.30 8.63 -9.72
N THR A 20 1.65 8.79 -10.87
CA THR A 20 0.29 8.30 -11.10
C THR A 20 0.21 6.78 -11.06
N VAL A 21 -0.72 6.26 -10.26
CA VAL A 21 -1.25 4.89 -10.32
C VAL A 21 -2.71 5.01 -10.74
N ALA A 22 -3.01 4.57 -11.96
CA ALA A 22 -4.32 4.79 -12.58
C ALA A 22 -5.31 3.65 -12.26
N SER A 23 -4.81 2.45 -12.01
CA SER A 23 -5.64 1.26 -11.78
C SER A 23 -4.95 0.21 -10.91
N PHE A 24 -5.71 -0.77 -10.43
CA PHE A 24 -5.14 -1.93 -9.73
C PHE A 24 -4.27 -2.81 -10.64
N ASP A 25 -4.43 -2.75 -11.96
CA ASP A 25 -3.57 -3.46 -12.91
C ASP A 25 -2.11 -2.98 -12.83
N ASP A 26 -1.88 -1.71 -12.51
CA ASP A 26 -0.54 -1.16 -12.28
C ASP A 26 0.12 -1.83 -11.04
N LEU A 27 -0.69 -2.21 -10.06
CA LEU A 27 -0.26 -2.83 -8.81
C LEU A 27 -0.03 -4.34 -8.93
N LYS A 28 -0.51 -4.98 -10.01
CA LYS A 28 -0.49 -6.45 -10.20
C LYS A 28 0.90 -7.08 -10.06
N SER A 29 1.95 -6.36 -10.43
CA SER A 29 3.33 -6.85 -10.28
C SER A 29 3.82 -6.94 -8.83
N GLY A 30 3.10 -6.34 -7.88
CA GLY A 30 3.51 -6.16 -6.49
C GLY A 30 4.69 -5.20 -6.29
N ALA A 31 5.41 -4.80 -7.34
CA ALA A 31 6.59 -3.95 -7.22
C ALA A 31 6.23 -2.55 -6.74
N ILE A 32 5.17 -1.95 -7.29
CA ILE A 32 4.66 -0.64 -6.87
C ILE A 32 4.24 -0.67 -5.40
N LEU A 33 3.56 -1.73 -4.95
CA LEU A 33 3.18 -1.89 -3.54
C LEU A 33 4.41 -1.97 -2.62
N CYS A 34 5.47 -2.66 -3.05
CA CYS A 34 6.72 -2.71 -2.31
C CYS A 34 7.43 -1.34 -2.23
N ASP A 35 7.52 -0.63 -3.36
CA ASP A 35 8.10 0.71 -3.42
C ASP A 35 7.29 1.69 -2.56
N PHE A 36 5.96 1.61 -2.61
CA PHE A 36 5.03 2.37 -1.77
C PHE A 36 5.26 2.13 -0.28
N PHE A 37 5.34 0.86 0.15
CA PHE A 37 5.59 0.54 1.55
C PHE A 37 6.96 1.06 2.00
N ASN A 38 8.00 0.91 1.17
CA ASN A 38 9.33 1.41 1.48
C ASN A 38 9.41 2.95 1.53
N LYS A 39 8.51 3.68 0.85
CA LYS A 39 8.39 5.14 1.05
C LYS A 39 7.84 5.49 2.43
N LEU A 40 6.91 4.70 2.96
CA LEU A 40 6.33 4.91 4.29
C LEU A 40 7.28 4.44 5.41
N LYS A 41 7.97 3.33 5.18
CA LYS A 41 8.93 2.74 6.14
C LYS A 41 10.16 2.22 5.40
N PRO A 42 11.20 3.06 5.23
CA PRO A 42 12.41 2.73 4.49
C PRO A 42 13.08 1.44 4.97
N GLY A 43 13.56 0.63 4.02
CA GLY A 43 14.33 -0.58 4.28
C GLY A 43 13.52 -1.80 4.74
N THR A 44 12.19 -1.73 4.76
CA THR A 44 11.35 -2.87 5.18
C THR A 44 11.41 -4.02 4.18
N ILE A 45 11.20 -3.73 2.89
CA ILE A 45 11.22 -4.73 1.82
C ILE A 45 12.54 -4.61 1.07
N LYS A 46 13.47 -5.54 1.33
CA LYS A 46 14.85 -5.47 0.84
C LYS A 46 15.00 -5.81 -0.65
N LYS A 47 14.18 -6.74 -1.14
CA LYS A 47 14.25 -7.25 -2.52
C LYS A 47 12.92 -6.99 -3.22
N ILE A 48 12.99 -6.29 -4.35
CA ILE A 48 11.83 -5.99 -5.19
C ILE A 48 12.14 -6.46 -6.61
N ASN A 49 11.42 -7.47 -7.08
CA ASN A 49 11.64 -8.03 -8.40
C ASN A 49 10.87 -7.24 -9.45
N ARG A 50 11.53 -6.81 -10.53
CA ARG A 50 10.89 -6.07 -11.63
C ARG A 50 10.72 -6.91 -12.91
N GLN A 51 10.92 -8.22 -12.79
CA GLN A 51 10.77 -9.16 -13.88
C GLN A 51 9.29 -9.50 -14.13
N ARG A 52 8.94 -9.85 -15.37
CA ARG A 52 7.55 -10.15 -15.76
C ARG A 52 7.06 -11.56 -15.38
N MET A 53 7.92 -12.40 -14.81
CA MET A 53 7.53 -13.77 -14.48
C MET A 53 6.50 -13.78 -13.34
N PRO A 54 5.40 -14.53 -13.45
CA PRO A 54 4.35 -14.61 -12.43
C PRO A 54 4.89 -14.87 -11.02
N PHE A 55 5.84 -15.80 -10.89
CA PHE A 55 6.49 -16.13 -9.62
C PHE A 55 7.06 -14.89 -8.90
N PHE A 56 7.77 -14.02 -9.61
CA PHE A 56 8.35 -12.81 -9.02
C PHE A 56 7.30 -11.77 -8.63
N GLN A 57 6.21 -11.68 -9.39
CA GLN A 57 5.10 -10.78 -9.08
C GLN A 57 4.40 -11.23 -7.80
N MET A 58 4.13 -12.53 -7.67
CA MET A 58 3.56 -13.13 -6.46
C MET A 58 4.49 -13.01 -5.25
N GLU A 59 5.82 -13.16 -5.44
CA GLU A 59 6.83 -12.95 -4.38
C GLU A 59 6.80 -11.50 -3.87
N ASN A 60 6.69 -10.51 -4.74
CA ASN A 60 6.56 -9.11 -4.33
C ASN A 60 5.27 -8.86 -3.53
N ILE A 61 4.13 -9.37 -4.00
CA ILE A 61 2.85 -9.23 -3.28
C ILE A 61 2.95 -9.86 -1.88
N GLY A 62 3.53 -11.05 -1.77
CA GLY A 62 3.77 -11.70 -0.49
C GLY A 62 4.66 -10.87 0.44
N SER A 63 5.72 -10.27 -0.10
CA SER A 63 6.63 -9.40 0.66
C SER A 63 5.94 -8.15 1.18
N TYR A 64 5.08 -7.53 0.37
CA TYR A 64 4.24 -6.40 0.80
C TYR A 64 3.29 -6.81 1.94
N LEU A 65 2.58 -7.93 1.80
CA LEU A 65 1.66 -8.42 2.83
C LEU A 65 2.37 -8.74 4.15
N GLU A 66 3.61 -9.26 4.08
CA GLU A 66 4.44 -9.48 5.27
C GLU A 66 4.85 -8.16 5.93
N ALA A 67 5.20 -7.16 5.12
CA ALA A 67 5.48 -5.83 5.64
C ALA A 67 4.26 -5.22 6.35
N CYS A 68 3.06 -5.35 5.79
CA CYS A 68 1.80 -4.96 6.44
C CYS A 68 1.58 -5.70 7.77
N ARG A 69 1.82 -7.01 7.82
CA ARG A 69 1.75 -7.78 9.08
C ARG A 69 2.74 -7.27 10.12
N SER A 70 3.96 -6.95 9.72
CA SER A 70 5.03 -6.50 10.62
C SER A 70 4.73 -5.18 11.35
N ILE A 71 3.84 -4.35 10.78
CA ILE A 71 3.36 -3.11 11.41
C ILE A 71 2.02 -3.29 12.13
N GLY A 72 1.47 -4.50 12.17
CA GLY A 72 0.23 -4.81 12.90
C GLY A 72 -1.06 -4.51 12.14
N ILE A 73 -1.05 -4.48 10.81
CA ILE A 73 -2.32 -4.47 10.05
C ILE A 73 -3.12 -5.74 10.37
N GLU A 74 -4.37 -5.56 10.82
CA GLU A 74 -5.23 -6.68 11.22
C GLU A 74 -5.51 -7.64 10.05
N SER A 75 -5.65 -8.93 10.36
CA SER A 75 -5.84 -9.98 9.35
C SER A 75 -7.07 -9.77 8.47
N GLN A 76 -8.15 -9.19 9.01
CA GLN A 76 -9.36 -8.87 8.25
C GLN A 76 -9.14 -7.84 7.13
N TYR A 77 -8.04 -7.07 7.18
CA TYR A 77 -7.65 -6.14 6.13
C TYR A 77 -6.52 -6.69 5.25
N LEU A 78 -6.03 -7.91 5.47
CA LEU A 78 -5.03 -8.53 4.60
C LEU A 78 -5.73 -9.29 3.48
N PHE A 79 -5.31 -9.01 2.25
CA PHE A 79 -5.73 -9.79 1.08
C PHE A 79 -4.78 -10.97 0.84
N VAL A 80 -5.19 -11.91 -0.02
CA VAL A 80 -4.33 -13.00 -0.50
C VAL A 80 -3.85 -12.72 -1.92
N THR A 81 -2.73 -13.32 -2.33
CA THR A 81 -2.05 -12.98 -3.60
C THR A 81 -2.96 -12.96 -4.82
N VAL A 82 -3.90 -13.90 -4.94
CA VAL A 82 -4.83 -14.00 -6.08
C VAL A 82 -5.85 -12.86 -6.14
N ASP A 83 -6.16 -12.22 -5.01
CA ASP A 83 -7.10 -11.09 -4.95
C ASP A 83 -6.63 -9.93 -5.83
N LEU A 84 -5.31 -9.69 -5.85
CA LEU A 84 -4.67 -8.71 -6.71
C LEU A 84 -4.19 -9.34 -8.03
N PHE A 85 -3.43 -10.43 -7.97
CA PHE A 85 -2.75 -10.97 -9.15
C PHE A 85 -3.72 -11.43 -10.25
N GLU A 86 -4.83 -12.05 -9.86
CA GLU A 86 -5.92 -12.48 -10.76
C GLU A 86 -7.16 -11.59 -10.66
N ALA A 87 -7.06 -10.45 -9.95
CA ALA A 87 -8.17 -9.53 -9.69
C ALA A 87 -9.42 -10.21 -9.09
N LYS A 88 -9.25 -11.25 -8.24
CA LYS A 88 -10.39 -11.95 -7.62
C LYS A 88 -11.18 -11.06 -6.65
N ASN A 89 -10.50 -10.13 -5.98
CA ASN A 89 -11.12 -9.30 -4.96
C ASN A 89 -10.34 -7.99 -4.77
N LEU A 90 -10.46 -7.06 -5.72
CA LEU A 90 -9.80 -5.75 -5.63
C LEU A 90 -10.34 -4.90 -4.47
N ALA A 91 -11.55 -5.20 -4.00
CA ALA A 91 -12.15 -4.55 -2.85
C ALA A 91 -11.30 -4.72 -1.57
N ILE A 92 -10.82 -5.92 -1.26
CA ILE A 92 -9.96 -6.14 -0.09
C ILE A 92 -8.55 -5.52 -0.28
N VAL A 93 -8.06 -5.41 -1.52
CA VAL A 93 -6.79 -4.74 -1.83
C VAL A 93 -6.89 -3.24 -1.50
N ALA A 94 -7.96 -2.58 -1.92
CA ALA A 94 -8.21 -1.19 -1.58
C ALA A 94 -8.38 -0.98 -0.07
N LEU A 95 -9.14 -1.85 0.62
CA LEU A 95 -9.30 -1.78 2.08
C LEU A 95 -7.96 -1.94 2.82
N ASN A 96 -7.08 -2.82 2.34
CA ASN A 96 -5.74 -2.99 2.87
C ASN A 96 -4.93 -1.69 2.76
N ILE A 97 -4.92 -1.07 1.59
CA ILE A 97 -4.22 0.19 1.35
C ILE A 97 -4.75 1.31 2.25
N LEU A 98 -6.08 1.39 2.44
CA LEU A 98 -6.69 2.36 3.36
C LEU A 98 -6.40 2.04 4.83
N ALA A 99 -6.25 0.77 5.21
CA ALA A 99 -5.79 0.40 6.55
C ALA A 99 -4.34 0.85 6.79
N VAL A 100 -3.46 0.67 5.80
CA VAL A 100 -2.09 1.21 5.82
C VAL A 100 -2.11 2.74 5.93
N LYS A 101 -2.95 3.42 5.14
CA LYS A 101 -3.15 4.87 5.21
C LYS A 101 -3.44 5.35 6.64
N ARG A 102 -4.43 4.72 7.29
CA ARG A 102 -4.81 5.02 8.69
C ARG A 102 -3.69 4.72 9.68
N HIS A 103 -2.97 3.61 9.52
CA HIS A 103 -1.86 3.24 10.39
C HIS A 103 -0.77 4.32 10.45
N PHE A 104 -0.41 4.89 9.29
CA PHE A 104 0.59 5.96 9.21
C PHE A 104 0.04 7.36 9.46
N GLY A 105 -1.24 7.49 9.87
CA GLY A 105 -1.86 8.78 10.23
C GLY A 105 -2.26 9.67 9.05
N TYR A 106 -2.26 9.14 7.82
CA TYR A 106 -2.78 9.87 6.67
C TYR A 106 -4.31 9.84 6.72
N GLY A 107 -4.98 10.98 6.88
CA GLY A 107 -6.44 11.06 6.93
C GLY A 107 -7.04 11.53 8.25
N PHE A 108 -6.22 11.92 9.23
CA PHE A 108 -6.69 12.80 10.31
C PHE A 108 -6.37 14.24 9.94
N GLU A 109 -7.32 14.95 9.32
CA GLU A 109 -7.31 16.40 9.42
C GLU A 109 -7.44 16.74 10.90
N LYS A 110 -6.38 17.29 11.51
CA LYS A 110 -6.45 17.84 12.86
C LYS A 110 -7.52 18.94 12.85
N SER A 111 -8.66 18.70 13.48
CA SER A 111 -9.51 19.79 13.94
C SER A 111 -8.71 20.62 14.94
N SER A 112 -8.30 21.81 14.52
CA SER A 112 -7.84 22.96 15.32
C SER A 112 -6.90 22.68 16.50
N GLY A 113 -5.61 23.04 16.34
CA GLY A 113 -4.76 23.40 17.49
C GLY A 113 -3.37 22.76 17.52
N SER A 114 -2.39 23.52 17.06
CA SER A 114 -0.95 23.38 17.30
C SER A 114 -0.14 22.33 16.51
N ALA A 115 0.80 22.91 15.76
CA ALA A 115 2.18 22.54 15.46
C ALA A 115 2.50 21.18 14.82
N GLY A 116 3.17 21.28 13.66
CA GLY A 116 4.18 20.35 13.16
C GLY A 116 3.64 19.13 12.44
N THR A 117 3.77 19.10 11.12
CA THR A 117 3.83 17.85 10.35
C THR A 117 4.96 16.99 10.90
N VAL A 118 4.65 15.76 11.32
CA VAL A 118 5.61 14.75 11.79
C VAL A 118 6.34 14.16 10.58
N PHE A 119 7.06 14.99 9.84
CA PHE A 119 7.95 14.54 8.76
C PHE A 119 9.43 14.89 8.98
N ASP A 120 9.76 15.60 10.07
CA ASP A 120 11.13 16.00 10.41
C ASP A 120 11.76 15.22 11.57
N ARG A 121 11.34 13.98 11.85
CA ARG A 121 11.88 13.21 13.00
C ARG A 121 12.60 11.91 12.70
N TYR A 122 13.12 11.76 11.49
CA TYR A 122 14.10 10.72 11.18
C TYR A 122 15.17 11.24 10.22
N GLN A 123 16.00 12.16 10.73
CA GLN A 123 17.44 12.18 10.43
C GLN A 123 18.14 11.24 11.41
#